data_AF-A0AAV4G3U5-F1
#
_entry.id   AF-A0AAV4G3U5-F1
#
_cell.length_a   1.000
_cell.length_b   1.000
_cell.length_c   1.000
_cell.angle_alpha   90.00
_cell.angle_beta   90.00
_cell.angle_gamma   90.00
#
_symmetry.space_group_name_H-M   'P 1'
#
loop_
_entity.id
_entity.type
_entity.pdbx_description
1 polymer ?
#
loop_
_entity_poly.entity_id
_entity_poly.type
_entity_poly.pdbx_seq_one_letter_code
_entity_poly.pdbx_strand_id
1 'polypeptide(L)'
;MAYDINTYRSMTAMEMEFQKIETNRGNTGLLCQGHKFRLETKAKTYTSWQCTTKGCFARLKTDHKQENIVWSRRDHNHDPVSADSVTRQILRTECKRKAAENLTEWPSKVIMKEIVSKPDTDLVPKDLIATRL
;
A
#
# COMPACT_ATOMS: atom_id res chain seq x y z
N MET A 1 37.29 -23.27 3.03
CA MET A 1 35.99 -23.92 3.28
C MET A 1 34.95 -23.14 2.51
N ALA A 2 34.45 -23.70 1.41
CA ALA A 2 33.48 -23.03 0.55
C ALA A 2 32.10 -23.17 1.19
N TYR A 3 31.56 -22.07 1.71
CA TYR A 3 30.19 -22.06 2.21
C TYR A 3 29.25 -22.13 1.00
N ASP A 4 28.41 -23.16 0.98
CA ASP A 4 27.44 -23.43 -0.07
C ASP A 4 26.49 -22.23 -0.27
N ILE A 5 26.30 -21.81 -1.53
CA ILE A 5 25.51 -20.63 -1.93
C ILE A 5 24.05 -20.74 -1.46
N ASN A 6 23.53 -21.95 -1.26
CA ASN A 6 22.16 -22.14 -0.79
C ASN A 6 22.02 -21.90 0.71
N THR A 7 23.10 -22.04 1.49
CA THR A 7 23.07 -21.75 2.95
C THR A 7 22.96 -20.25 3.23
N TYR A 8 23.56 -19.39 2.37
CA TYR A 8 23.41 -17.93 2.47
C TYR A 8 22.01 -17.45 2.03
N ARG A 9 21.36 -18.15 1.10
CA ARG A 9 19.98 -17.86 0.67
C ARG A 9 18.93 -18.13 1.75
N SER A 10 19.22 -19.01 2.70
CA SER A 10 18.27 -19.39 3.76
C SER A 10 18.31 -18.50 5.00
N MET A 11 19.37 -17.71 5.23
CA MET A 11 19.54 -16.93 6.48
C MET A 11 19.16 -15.43 6.39
N THR A 12 18.66 -14.94 5.24
CA THR A 12 18.20 -13.53 5.14
C THR A 12 16.90 -13.36 4.36
N ALA A 13 16.05 -14.38 4.33
CA ALA A 13 14.66 -14.22 3.90
C ALA A 13 13.80 -13.91 5.14
N MET A 14 14.01 -12.75 5.75
CA MET A 14 12.96 -12.20 6.60
C MET A 14 11.80 -11.91 5.66
N GLU A 15 10.74 -12.72 5.74
CA GLU A 15 9.54 -12.55 4.93
C GLU A 15 9.02 -11.13 5.17
N MET A 16 9.25 -10.25 4.19
CA MET A 16 8.78 -8.89 4.26
C MET A 16 7.37 -8.87 3.69
N GLU A 17 6.42 -8.51 4.54
CA GLU A 17 5.04 -8.32 4.13
C GLU A 17 4.85 -6.91 3.56
N PHE A 18 3.96 -6.82 2.57
CA PHE A 18 3.50 -5.57 2.02
C PHE A 18 2.01 -5.65 1.77
N GLN A 19 1.34 -4.50 1.86
CA GLN A 19 -0.08 -4.38 1.53
C GLN A 19 -0.23 -3.71 0.16
N LYS A 20 -1.10 -4.25 -0.69
CA LYS A 20 -1.54 -3.55 -1.91
C LYS A 20 -2.47 -2.40 -1.50
N ILE A 21 -2.16 -1.21 -1.96
CA ILE A 21 -2.96 0.00 -1.73
C ILE A 21 -3.35 0.62 -3.06
N GLU A 22 -4.48 1.33 -3.08
CA GLU A 22 -4.87 2.11 -4.24
C GLU A 22 -4.63 3.60 -4.00
N THR A 23 -4.26 4.30 -5.07
CA THR A 23 -4.21 5.76 -5.06
C THR A 23 -5.60 6.34 -5.25
N ASN A 24 -5.77 7.62 -4.94
CA ASN A 24 -7.02 8.35 -5.19
C ASN A 24 -7.47 8.38 -6.66
N ARG A 25 -6.58 7.99 -7.59
CA ARG A 25 -6.82 7.90 -9.05
C ARG A 25 -7.04 6.47 -9.53
N GLY A 26 -7.13 5.48 -8.62
CA GLY A 26 -7.33 4.06 -8.96
C GLY A 26 -6.07 3.30 -9.37
N ASN A 27 -4.89 3.93 -9.37
CA ASN A 27 -3.64 3.20 -9.64
C ASN A 27 -3.22 2.38 -8.42
N THR A 28 -2.75 1.15 -8.66
CA THR A 28 -2.17 0.28 -7.62
C THR A 28 -0.80 0.77 -7.16
N GLY A 29 -0.56 0.70 -5.86
CA GLY A 29 0.71 0.89 -5.20
C GLY A 29 0.91 -0.13 -4.08
N LEU A 30 2.06 -0.08 -3.42
CA LEU A 30 2.38 -0.94 -2.28
C LEU A 30 2.66 -0.10 -1.04
N LEU A 31 2.29 -0.62 0.12
CA LEU A 31 2.72 -0.15 1.42
C LEU A 31 3.61 -1.22 2.04
N CYS A 32 4.86 -0.88 2.32
CA CYS A 32 5.83 -1.78 2.94
C CYS A 32 6.52 -1.02 4.06
N GLN A 33 6.46 -1.54 5.30
CA GLN A 33 7.08 -0.92 6.48
C GLN A 33 6.73 0.57 6.64
N GLY A 34 5.46 0.94 6.43
CA GLY A 34 5.01 2.33 6.53
C GLY A 34 5.49 3.25 5.40
N HIS A 35 6.08 2.72 4.32
CA HIS A 35 6.50 3.49 3.15
C HIS A 35 5.64 3.15 1.93
N LYS A 36 5.19 4.18 1.21
CA LYS A 36 4.36 4.04 0.01
C LYS A 36 5.22 3.96 -1.25
N PHE A 37 4.99 2.95 -2.07
CA PHE A 37 5.65 2.72 -3.34
C PHE A 37 4.65 2.80 -4.50
N ARG A 38 5.06 3.45 -5.58
CA ARG A 38 4.33 3.49 -6.86
C ARG A 38 4.97 2.51 -7.84
N LEU A 39 4.18 2.04 -8.78
CA LEU A 39 4.68 1.25 -9.90
C LEU A 39 5.72 2.07 -10.70
N GLU A 40 6.88 1.49 -10.95
CA GLU A 40 7.93 2.06 -11.81
C GLU A 40 8.01 1.29 -13.13
N THR A 41 8.08 -0.05 -13.08
CA THR A 41 8.21 -0.88 -14.29
C THR A 41 7.63 -2.27 -14.06
N LYS A 42 6.96 -2.83 -15.07
CA LYS A 42 6.56 -4.24 -15.10
C LYS A 42 7.47 -4.99 -16.08
N ALA A 43 8.25 -5.94 -15.57
CA ALA A 43 9.03 -6.86 -16.39
C ALA A 43 8.37 -8.25 -16.40
N LYS A 44 8.84 -9.15 -17.27
CA LYS A 44 8.30 -10.53 -17.37
C LYS A 44 8.46 -11.32 -16.07
N THR A 45 9.53 -11.06 -15.31
CA THR A 45 9.89 -11.85 -14.13
C THR A 45 9.67 -11.11 -12.80
N TYR A 46 9.54 -9.78 -12.84
CA TYR A 46 9.38 -8.96 -11.64
C TYR A 46 8.62 -7.68 -11.93
N THR A 47 8.07 -7.07 -10.88
CA THR A 47 7.56 -5.69 -10.91
C THR A 47 8.45 -4.80 -10.04
N SER A 48 8.97 -3.70 -10.61
CA SER A 48 9.73 -2.67 -9.89
C SER A 48 8.80 -1.59 -9.37
N TRP A 49 9.04 -1.18 -8.13
CA TRP A 49 8.31 -0.15 -7.42
C TRP A 49 9.29 0.87 -6.85
N GLN A 50 8.92 2.14 -6.92
CA GLN A 50 9.73 3.25 -6.42
C GLN A 50 8.97 3.96 -5.30
N CYS A 51 9.70 4.43 -4.28
CA CYS A 51 9.10 5.25 -3.24
C CYS A 51 8.37 6.48 -3.83
N THR A 52 7.21 6.79 -3.26
CA THR A 52 6.37 7.91 -3.70
C THR A 52 6.93 9.27 -3.28
N THR A 53 7.67 9.34 -2.18
CA THR A 53 8.25 10.59 -1.66
C THR A 53 9.25 11.18 -2.64
N LYS A 54 9.11 12.48 -2.93
CA LYS A 54 10.00 13.20 -3.84
C LYS A 54 11.43 13.21 -3.29
N GLY A 55 12.39 12.91 -4.15
CA GLY A 55 13.81 12.85 -3.76
C GLY A 55 14.21 11.57 -3.02
N CYS A 56 13.30 10.64 -2.78
CA CYS A 56 13.62 9.32 -2.26
C CYS A 56 13.96 8.35 -3.41
N PHE A 57 15.04 7.59 -3.24
CA PHE A 57 15.51 6.60 -4.24
C PHE A 57 15.29 5.15 -3.82
N ALA A 58 14.60 4.93 -2.70
CA ALA A 58 14.23 3.60 -2.25
C ALA A 58 13.35 2.90 -3.29
N ARG A 59 13.63 1.61 -3.48
CA ARG A 59 12.98 0.76 -4.48
C ARG A 59 12.70 -0.63 -3.93
N LEU A 60 11.67 -1.24 -4.46
CA LEU A 60 11.24 -2.59 -4.17
C LEU A 60 11.05 -3.35 -5.47
N LYS A 61 11.34 -4.64 -5.49
CA LYS A 61 10.90 -5.53 -6.56
C LYS A 61 10.06 -6.64 -5.97
N THR A 62 8.89 -6.86 -6.55
CA THR A 62 8.10 -8.06 -6.30
C THR A 62 8.28 -9.05 -7.44
N ASP A 63 7.95 -10.30 -7.20
CA ASP A 63 7.78 -11.28 -8.27
C ASP A 63 6.69 -10.84 -9.28
N HIS A 64 6.58 -11.57 -10.39
CA HIS A 64 5.58 -11.30 -11.43
C HIS A 64 4.14 -11.35 -10.88
N LYS A 65 3.88 -12.23 -9.90
CA LYS A 65 2.56 -12.37 -9.27
C LYS A 65 2.26 -11.26 -8.26
N GLN A 66 3.26 -10.49 -7.85
CA GLN A 66 3.15 -9.48 -6.80
C GLN A 66 2.61 -10.08 -5.51
N GLU A 67 3.19 -11.22 -5.13
CA GLU A 67 2.92 -11.97 -3.90
C GLU A 67 4.11 -11.86 -2.95
N ASN A 68 5.34 -11.80 -3.49
CA ASN A 68 6.56 -11.83 -2.70
C ASN A 68 7.52 -10.72 -3.08
N ILE A 69 8.22 -10.15 -2.09
CA ILE A 69 9.34 -9.25 -2.33
C ILE A 69 10.57 -10.06 -2.68
N VAL A 70 11.13 -9.83 -3.87
CA VAL A 70 12.32 -10.52 -4.37
C VAL A 70 13.59 -9.69 -4.21
N TRP A 71 13.46 -8.38 -4.04
CA TRP A 71 14.59 -7.46 -3.80
C TRP A 71 14.11 -6.13 -3.23
N SER A 72 14.97 -5.46 -2.44
CA SER A 72 14.70 -4.11 -1.95
C SER A 72 15.98 -3.29 -1.79
N ARG A 73 15.88 -1.98 -2.01
CA ARG A 73 16.84 -0.95 -1.59
C ARG A 73 16.08 0.03 -0.71
N ARG A 74 16.45 0.09 0.58
CA ARG A 74 15.63 0.69 1.64
C ARG A 74 16.21 1.99 2.21
N ASP A 75 17.13 2.63 1.50
CA ASP A 75 17.72 3.90 1.92
C ASP A 75 16.69 5.02 1.74
N HIS A 76 15.74 5.10 2.68
CA HIS A 76 14.79 6.18 2.79
C HIS A 76 15.45 7.39 3.44
N ASN A 77 15.15 8.57 2.91
CA ASN A 77 15.61 9.86 3.43
C ASN A 77 14.46 10.64 4.08
N HIS A 78 13.44 9.93 4.53
CA HIS A 78 12.25 10.48 5.16
C HIS A 78 11.66 9.41 6.07
N ASP A 79 10.83 9.85 7.01
CA ASP A 79 10.16 8.96 7.94
C ASP A 79 9.01 8.18 7.28
N PRO A 80 8.61 7.04 7.86
CA PRO A 80 7.39 6.34 7.48
C PRO A 80 6.16 7.25 7.56
N VAL A 81 5.16 6.99 6.72
CA VAL A 81 3.85 7.65 6.85
C VAL A 81 3.13 7.17 8.11
N SER A 82 2.34 8.07 8.72
CA SER A 82 1.54 7.70 9.89
C SER A 82 0.52 6.63 9.54
N ALA A 83 0.28 5.71 10.49
CA ALA A 83 -0.72 4.65 10.35
C ALA A 83 -2.12 5.24 10.08
N ASP A 84 -2.49 6.32 10.78
CA ASP A 84 -3.75 7.04 10.56
C ASP A 84 -3.89 7.54 9.11
N SER A 85 -2.83 8.11 8.51
CA SER A 85 -2.87 8.57 7.12
C SER A 85 -3.10 7.41 6.14
N VAL A 86 -2.50 6.25 6.41
CA VAL A 86 -2.70 5.03 5.63
C VAL A 86 -4.14 4.54 5.76
N THR A 87 -4.64 4.41 6.98
CA THR A 87 -6.00 3.95 7.27
C THR A 87 -7.04 4.84 6.58
N ARG A 88 -6.89 6.17 6.67
CA ARG A 88 -7.77 7.13 5.97
C ARG A 88 -7.75 6.93 4.46
N GLN A 89 -6.57 6.68 3.88
CA GLN A 89 -6.46 6.44 2.45
C GLN A 89 -7.19 5.16 2.03
N ILE A 90 -6.94 4.04 2.71
CA ILE A 90 -7.58 2.75 2.43
C ILE A 90 -9.10 2.90 2.53
N LEU A 91 -9.56 3.52 3.60
CA LEU A 91 -10.98 3.75 3.84
C LEU A 91 -11.62 4.61 2.74
N ARG A 92 -10.95 5.69 2.34
CA ARG A 92 -11.39 6.55 1.23
C ARG A 92 -11.50 5.77 -0.08
N THR A 93 -10.51 4.95 -0.44
CA THR A 93 -10.54 4.20 -1.69
C THR A 93 -11.63 3.13 -1.68
N GLU A 94 -11.84 2.46 -0.56
CA GLU A 94 -12.95 1.50 -0.41
C GLU A 94 -14.32 2.17 -0.53
N CYS A 95 -14.52 3.31 0.16
CA CYS A 95 -15.77 4.07 0.05
C CYS A 95 -16.03 4.52 -1.39
N LYS A 96 -15.00 4.97 -2.11
CA LYS A 96 -15.12 5.35 -3.53
C LYS A 96 -15.54 4.17 -4.41
N ARG A 97 -14.89 3.01 -4.23
CA ARG A 97 -15.21 1.80 -4.98
C ARG A 97 -16.66 1.36 -4.74
N LYS A 98 -17.09 1.32 -3.47
CA LYS A 98 -18.46 0.95 -3.09
C LYS A 98 -19.50 1.94 -3.59
N ALA A 99 -19.21 3.24 -3.55
CA ALA A 99 -20.10 4.26 -4.08
C ALA A 99 -20.24 4.16 -5.62
N ALA A 100 -19.15 3.83 -6.32
CA ALA A 100 -19.20 3.59 -7.76
C ALA A 100 -20.00 2.33 -8.13
N GLU A 101 -19.93 1.28 -7.30
CA GLU A 101 -20.70 0.04 -7.48
C GLU A 101 -22.19 0.22 -7.12
N ASN A 102 -22.52 1.13 -6.20
CA ASN A 102 -23.89 1.38 -5.76
C ASN A 102 -24.30 2.85 -5.95
N LEU A 103 -24.62 3.19 -7.19
CA LEU A 103 -25.02 4.55 -7.60
C LEU A 103 -26.34 5.04 -6.99
N THR A 104 -27.12 4.14 -6.37
CA THR A 104 -28.43 4.47 -5.77
C THR A 104 -28.34 4.85 -4.31
N GLU A 105 -27.24 4.50 -3.64
CA GLU A 105 -27.01 4.84 -2.25
C GLU A 105 -26.31 6.20 -2.11
N TRP A 106 -26.78 7.00 -1.15
CA TRP A 106 -26.16 8.29 -0.86
C TRP A 106 -24.72 8.10 -0.37
N PRO A 107 -23.75 8.87 -0.89
CA PRO A 107 -22.34 8.75 -0.50
C PRO A 107 -22.10 8.84 1.01
N SER A 108 -22.86 9.69 1.70
CA SER A 108 -22.79 9.80 3.17
C SER A 108 -23.15 8.51 3.89
N LYS A 109 -24.13 7.73 3.39
CA LYS A 109 -24.51 6.44 3.97
C LYS A 109 -23.44 5.38 3.74
N VAL A 110 -22.81 5.37 2.56
CA VAL A 110 -21.68 4.48 2.25
C VAL A 110 -20.52 4.72 3.22
N ILE A 111 -20.17 5.98 3.46
CA ILE A 111 -19.11 6.37 4.41
C ILE A 111 -19.44 5.90 5.83
N MET A 112 -20.66 6.19 6.30
CA MET A 112 -21.08 5.84 7.66
C MET A 112 -21.04 4.32 7.89
N LYS A 113 -21.55 3.53 6.94
CA LYS A 113 -21.49 2.06 7.00
C LYS A 113 -20.05 1.56 7.10
N GLU A 114 -19.14 2.15 6.34
CA GLU A 114 -17.75 1.71 6.32
C GLU A 114 -17.02 1.98 7.63
N ILE A 115 -17.19 3.18 8.21
CA ILE A 115 -16.59 3.54 9.51
C ILE A 115 -17.12 2.61 10.60
N VAL A 116 -18.44 2.41 10.66
CA VAL A 116 -19.07 1.53 11.66
C VAL A 116 -18.58 0.09 11.52
N SER A 117 -18.30 -0.38 10.31
CA SER A 117 -17.79 -1.73 10.07
C SER A 117 -16.34 -1.96 10.51
N LYS A 118 -15.57 -0.90 10.79
CA LYS A 118 -14.16 -0.94 11.19
C LYS A 118 -13.94 -0.21 12.53
N PRO A 119 -14.38 -0.81 13.66
CA PRO A 119 -14.36 -0.15 14.96
C PRO A 119 -12.95 0.10 15.50
N ASP A 120 -11.93 -0.53 14.94
CA ASP A 120 -10.52 -0.40 15.33
C ASP A 120 -9.84 0.85 14.72
N THR A 121 -10.64 1.79 14.23
CA THR A 121 -10.16 3.05 13.66
C THR A 121 -10.70 4.22 14.47
N ASP A 122 -9.82 5.09 14.97
CA ASP A 122 -10.18 6.35 15.66
C ASP A 122 -10.79 7.42 14.70
N LEU A 123 -11.31 6.98 13.55
CA LEU A 123 -11.82 7.84 12.49
C LEU A 123 -13.30 8.15 12.73
N VAL A 124 -13.63 9.44 12.75
CA VAL A 124 -15.02 9.91 12.80
C VAL A 124 -15.51 10.28 11.39
N PRO A 125 -16.83 10.26 11.11
CA PRO A 125 -17.37 10.59 9.79
C PRO A 125 -16.85 11.91 9.21
N LYS A 126 -16.64 12.92 10.06
CA LYS A 126 -16.08 14.22 9.67
C LYS A 126 -14.69 14.13 9.02
N ASP A 127 -13.91 13.11 9.37
CA ASP A 127 -12.59 12.84 8.80
C ASP A 127 -12.63 12.47 7.31
N LEU A 128 -13.80 12.05 6.82
CA LEU A 128 -14.02 11.64 5.45
C LEU A 128 -15.03 12.54 4.72
N ILE A 129 -15.75 13.44 5.40
CA ILE A 129 -16.68 14.37 4.74
C ILE A 129 -15.97 15.32 3.77
N ALA A 130 -14.69 15.65 4.02
CA ALA A 130 -13.86 16.41 3.08
C ALA A 130 -13.40 15.60 1.85
N THR A 131 -13.64 14.28 1.84
CA THR A 131 -13.29 13.43 0.72
C THR A 131 -14.42 13.41 -0.30
N ARG A 132 -14.26 14.20 -1.38
CA ARG A 132 -15.10 14.05 -2.58
C ARG A 132 -14.95 12.59 -3.06
N LEU A 133 -16.02 11.81 -2.88
CA LEU A 133 -16.17 10.46 -3.40
C LEU A 133 -16.43 10.53 -4.91
#